data_AF-A0A1V5R4I7-F1
#
_entry.id   AF-A0A1V5R4I7-F1
#
_cell.length_a   1.000
_cell.length_b   1.000
_cell.length_c   1.000
_cell.angle_alpha   90.00
_cell.angle_beta   90.00
_cell.angle_gamma   90.00
#
_symmetry.space_group_name_H-M   'P 1'
#
loop_
_entity.id
_entity.type
_entity.pdbx_description
1 polymer ?
#
loop_
_entity_poly.entity_id
_entity_poly.type
_entity_poly.pdbx_seq_one_letter_code
_entity_poly.pdbx_strand_id
1 'polypeptide(L)'
;MTAPSRPLRRKDRAVPEAEAWGILQRADWGVLSTVYAHAAATGHKLDNLAAEARASYCAVSEAEVRPANLATRYASAILFGRVRLVTEAAEREQALRALAERFAPGETAALDKSLVHEGPRTAVLRLDVERITGKRNPGD
;
A
#
# COMPACT_ATOMS: atom_id res chain seq x y z
N MET A 1 -4.12 17.12 12.77
CA MET A 1 -2.66 16.94 12.88
C MET A 1 -2.16 16.21 11.65
N THR A 2 -1.25 16.82 10.91
CA THR A 2 -0.63 16.34 9.66
C THR A 2 0.49 15.32 9.94
N ALA A 3 0.78 14.46 8.96
CA ALA A 3 1.87 13.49 9.04
C ALA A 3 3.22 14.12 9.47
N PRO A 4 3.96 13.49 10.40
CA PRO A 4 5.24 14.03 10.87
C PRO A 4 6.20 14.19 9.69
N SER A 5 6.89 15.33 9.59
CA SER A 5 7.86 15.61 8.54
C SER A 5 9.28 15.66 9.12
N ARG A 6 10.09 14.67 8.76
CA ARG A 6 11.54 14.69 8.97
C ARG A 6 12.21 14.73 7.59
N PRO A 7 13.21 15.61 7.37
CA PRO A 7 13.90 15.64 6.09
C PRO A 7 14.65 14.33 5.84
N LEU A 8 14.74 13.92 4.58
CA LEU A 8 15.51 12.73 4.20
C LEU A 8 16.98 12.96 4.55
N ARG A 9 17.57 12.03 5.31
CA ARG A 9 18.96 12.13 5.77
C ARG A 9 19.98 12.20 4.61
N ARG A 10 19.79 11.40 3.56
CA ARG A 10 20.60 11.41 2.33
C ARG A 10 19.83 12.09 1.21
N LYS A 11 19.97 13.42 1.13
CA LYS A 11 19.21 14.26 0.18
C LYS A 11 19.55 13.95 -1.28
N ASP A 12 20.78 13.52 -1.54
CA ASP A 12 21.28 13.03 -2.83
C ASP A 12 20.51 11.81 -3.35
N ARG A 13 19.80 11.10 -2.47
CA ARG A 13 18.99 9.92 -2.80
C ARG A 13 17.50 10.19 -2.87
N ALA A 14 17.07 11.43 -2.65
CA ALA A 14 15.67 11.80 -2.79
C ALA A 14 15.26 11.70 -4.26
N VAL A 15 14.07 11.20 -4.51
CA VAL A 15 13.45 11.31 -5.84
C VAL A 15 12.29 12.32 -5.80
N PRO A 16 11.96 12.95 -6.94
CA PRO A 16 10.80 13.82 -7.03
C PRO A 16 9.51 13.11 -6.62
N GLU A 17 8.53 13.86 -6.13
CA GLU A 17 7.24 13.30 -5.72
C GLU A 17 6.55 12.51 -6.84
N ALA A 18 6.57 13.02 -8.07
CA ALA A 18 6.04 12.32 -9.23
C ALA A 18 6.72 10.95 -9.46
N GLU A 19 8.03 10.88 -9.25
CA GLU A 19 8.74 9.60 -9.31
C GLU A 19 8.37 8.69 -8.13
N ALA A 20 8.16 9.23 -6.93
CA ALA A 20 7.70 8.46 -5.78
C ALA A 20 6.32 7.82 -6.03
N TRP A 21 5.39 8.56 -6.64
CA TRP A 21 4.12 8.01 -7.09
C TRP A 21 4.30 6.94 -8.17
N GLY A 22 5.21 7.17 -9.12
CA GLY A 22 5.58 6.16 -10.11
C GLY A 22 6.22 4.91 -9.48
N ILE A 23 7.00 5.04 -8.41
CA ILE A 23 7.52 3.91 -7.62
C ILE A 23 6.37 3.21 -6.91
N LEU A 24 5.39 3.90 -6.35
CA LEU A 24 4.23 3.25 -5.74
C LEU A 24 3.43 2.43 -6.77
N GLN A 25 3.24 2.95 -7.98
CA GLN A 25 2.52 2.28 -9.06
C GLN A 25 3.31 1.11 -9.68
N ARG A 26 4.65 1.20 -9.65
CA ARG A 26 5.57 0.16 -10.14
C ARG A 26 5.96 -0.86 -9.08
N ALA A 27 5.91 -0.48 -7.80
CA ALA A 27 6.03 -1.42 -6.70
C ALA A 27 4.91 -2.42 -6.94
N ASP A 28 5.29 -3.69 -6.96
CA ASP A 28 4.44 -4.71 -7.54
C ASP A 28 3.04 -4.63 -6.88
N TRP A 29 2.92 -4.31 -5.56
CA TRP A 29 1.62 -4.05 -4.91
C TRP A 29 1.65 -3.13 -3.68
N GLY A 30 0.46 -2.61 -3.31
CA GLY A 30 0.14 -2.00 -2.01
C GLY A 30 -1.32 -2.20 -1.59
N VAL A 31 -1.58 -3.31 -0.92
CA VAL A 31 -2.79 -3.54 -0.12
C VAL A 31 -2.36 -3.51 1.34
N LEU A 32 -2.92 -2.63 2.17
CA LEU A 32 -2.54 -2.61 3.57
C LEU A 32 -2.97 -3.90 4.29
N SER A 33 -4.11 -4.48 3.87
CA SER A 33 -4.53 -5.88 4.08
C SER A 33 -5.97 -6.05 3.61
N THR A 34 -6.25 -7.07 2.80
CA THR A 34 -7.57 -7.69 2.69
C THR A 34 -7.62 -8.77 3.75
N VAL A 35 -8.69 -8.78 4.54
CA VAL A 35 -8.87 -9.82 5.54
C VAL A 35 -10.04 -10.68 5.10
N TYR A 36 -9.72 -11.93 4.79
CA TYR A 36 -10.67 -12.92 4.34
C TYR A 36 -11.04 -13.81 5.53
N ALA A 37 -12.25 -13.67 6.07
CA ALA A 37 -12.96 -14.53 7.03
C ALA A 37 -12.19 -15.22 8.19
N HIS A 38 -10.94 -14.87 8.48
CA HIS A 38 -10.16 -15.36 9.62
C HIS A 38 -9.41 -14.28 10.41
N ALA A 39 -9.45 -13.03 9.97
CA ALA A 39 -9.64 -11.96 10.95
C ALA A 39 -11.04 -11.40 10.69
N ALA A 40 -11.87 -11.45 11.73
CA ALA A 40 -13.21 -10.91 11.66
C ALA A 40 -13.14 -9.39 11.35
N ALA A 41 -14.29 -8.72 11.24
CA ALA A 41 -14.36 -7.26 11.38
C ALA A 41 -13.92 -6.76 12.79
N THR A 42 -13.16 -7.58 13.51
CA THR A 42 -12.65 -7.45 14.87
C THR A 42 -11.26 -8.10 14.93
N GLY A 43 -10.45 -7.67 15.89
CA GLY A 43 -9.12 -8.22 16.13
C GLY A 43 -8.07 -7.13 16.22
N HIS A 44 -6.94 -7.45 16.84
CA HIS A 44 -5.95 -6.47 17.29
C HIS A 44 -5.48 -5.49 16.20
N LYS A 45 -5.45 -5.90 14.93
CA LYS A 45 -5.14 -4.98 13.83
C LYS A 45 -6.18 -3.87 13.67
N LEU A 46 -7.47 -4.22 13.69
CA LEU A 46 -8.54 -3.23 13.59
C LEU A 46 -8.68 -2.42 14.88
N ASP A 47 -8.48 -3.05 16.04
CA ASP A 47 -8.51 -2.35 17.33
C ASP A 47 -7.39 -1.30 17.41
N ASN A 48 -6.16 -1.66 16.98
CA ASN A 48 -5.04 -0.73 16.94
C ASN A 48 -5.30 0.43 15.97
N LEU A 49 -5.88 0.15 14.81
CA LEU A 49 -6.22 1.18 13.83
C LEU A 49 -7.36 2.09 14.30
N ALA A 50 -8.31 1.56 15.08
CA ALA A 50 -9.36 2.34 15.70
C ALA A 50 -8.81 3.27 16.80
N ALA A 51 -7.83 2.80 17.58
CA ALA A 51 -7.16 3.59 18.60
C ALA A 51 -6.18 4.63 18.02
N GLU A 52 -5.48 4.27 16.94
CA GLU A 52 -4.52 5.14 16.25
C GLU A 52 -4.48 4.83 14.75
N ALA A 53 -5.09 5.70 13.96
CA ALA A 53 -5.20 5.53 12.51
C ALA A 53 -3.92 5.92 11.74
N ARG A 54 -2.96 6.64 12.35
CA ARG A 54 -1.75 7.07 11.64
C ARG A 54 -0.90 5.87 11.26
N ALA A 55 -0.56 5.78 9.98
CA ALA A 55 0.30 4.73 9.45
C ALA A 55 1.29 5.27 8.42
N SER A 56 2.37 4.50 8.23
CA SER A 56 3.25 4.63 7.07
C SER A 56 3.25 3.33 6.28
N TYR A 57 3.25 3.42 4.95
CA TYR A 57 3.36 2.28 4.05
C TYR A 57 4.59 2.43 3.15
N CYS A 58 5.42 1.40 3.08
CA CYS A 58 6.65 1.40 2.27
C CYS A 58 6.50 0.45 1.09
N ALA A 59 6.55 0.99 -0.12
CA ALA A 59 6.63 0.26 -1.37
C ALA A 59 8.09 0.27 -1.85
N VAL A 60 8.61 -0.88 -2.26
CA VAL A 60 9.97 -1.02 -2.78
C VAL A 60 9.90 -1.67 -4.17
N SER A 61 10.67 -1.14 -5.11
CA SER A 61 10.84 -1.67 -6.46
C SER A 61 12.33 -1.74 -6.81
N GLU A 62 12.67 -2.44 -7.89
CA GLU A 62 14.06 -2.57 -8.39
C GLU A 62 15.05 -3.10 -7.34
N ALA A 63 14.58 -3.90 -6.38
CA ALA A 63 15.41 -4.42 -5.30
C ALA A 63 16.41 -5.46 -5.85
N GLU A 64 17.70 -5.18 -5.71
CA GLU A 64 18.77 -6.04 -6.20
C GLU A 64 19.96 -6.00 -5.22
N VAL A 65 20.29 -7.15 -4.65
CA VAL A 65 21.45 -7.28 -3.74
C VAL A 65 22.74 -7.21 -4.56
N ARG A 66 23.69 -6.40 -4.11
CA ARG A 66 25.03 -6.20 -4.70
C ARG A 66 26.11 -6.64 -3.71
N PRO A 67 26.44 -7.94 -3.63
CA PRO A 67 27.36 -8.46 -2.63
C PRO A 67 28.76 -7.82 -2.68
N ALA A 68 29.29 -7.59 -3.88
CA ALA A 68 30.60 -6.98 -4.09
C ALA A 68 30.74 -5.58 -3.46
N ASN A 69 29.62 -4.84 -3.36
CA ASN A 69 29.58 -3.49 -2.81
C ASN A 69 29.00 -3.44 -1.38
N LEU A 70 28.66 -4.61 -0.81
CA LEU A 70 27.88 -4.73 0.44
C LEU A 70 26.62 -3.84 0.42
N ALA A 71 25.95 -3.76 -0.73
CA ALA A 71 24.86 -2.82 -0.99
C ALA A 71 23.61 -3.50 -1.56
N THR A 72 22.51 -2.76 -1.62
CA THR A 72 21.28 -3.16 -2.32
C THR A 72 20.81 -2.00 -3.16
N ARG A 73 20.75 -2.17 -4.48
CA ARG A 73 20.08 -1.22 -5.37
C ARG A 73 18.57 -1.32 -5.13
N TYR A 74 17.89 -0.19 -5.05
CA TYR A 74 16.42 -0.15 -4.95
C TYR A 74 15.87 1.24 -5.26
N ALA A 75 14.58 1.29 -5.53
CA ALA A 75 13.76 2.48 -5.42
C ALA A 75 12.65 2.21 -4.40
N SER A 76 12.29 3.21 -3.59
CA SER A 76 11.23 3.06 -2.59
C SER A 76 10.37 4.30 -2.49
N ALA A 77 9.08 4.11 -2.24
CA ALA A 77 8.14 5.16 -1.87
C ALA A 77 7.60 4.88 -0.46
N ILE A 78 7.53 5.92 0.38
CA ILE A 78 6.92 5.85 1.71
C ILE A 78 5.74 6.79 1.73
N LEU A 79 4.55 6.21 1.91
CA LEU A 79 3.31 6.93 2.17
C LEU A 79 3.17 7.17 3.67
N PHE A 80 2.59 8.31 4.02
CA PHE A 80 2.19 8.67 5.37
C PHE A 80 0.75 9.14 5.30
N GLY A 81 -0.06 8.69 6.25
CA GLY A 81 -1.47 9.04 6.23
C GLY A 81 -2.25 8.36 7.32
N ARG A 82 -3.56 8.25 7.09
CA ARG A 82 -4.51 7.64 8.03
C ARG A 82 -5.20 6.46 7.40
N VAL A 83 -5.25 5.37 8.14
CA VAL A 83 -5.91 4.15 7.70
C VAL A 83 -7.31 4.12 8.29
N ARG A 84 -8.29 3.79 7.46
CA ARG A 84 -9.66 3.56 7.91
C ARG A 84 -10.22 2.27 7.30
N LEU A 85 -11.19 1.70 7.99
CA LEU A 85 -12.04 0.66 7.43
C LEU A 85 -12.98 1.29 6.40
N VAL A 86 -13.13 0.66 5.25
CA VAL A 86 -14.12 1.02 4.23
C VAL A 86 -15.47 0.43 4.63
N THR A 87 -16.42 1.30 4.95
CA THR A 87 -17.80 0.92 5.33
C THR A 87 -18.74 0.88 4.13
N GLU A 88 -18.54 1.78 3.17
CA GLU A 88 -19.40 1.91 1.99
C GLU A 88 -19.22 0.73 1.04
N ALA A 89 -20.35 0.11 0.64
CA ALA A 89 -20.34 -1.07 -0.24
C ALA A 89 -19.74 -0.76 -1.62
N ALA A 90 -20.09 0.39 -2.20
CA ALA A 90 -19.58 0.81 -3.50
C ALA A 90 -18.05 1.06 -3.48
N GLU A 91 -17.55 1.72 -2.42
CA GLU A 91 -16.11 1.94 -2.25
C GLU A 91 -15.37 0.61 -2.06
N ARG A 92 -15.94 -0.31 -1.28
CA ARG A 92 -15.38 -1.65 -1.08
C ARG A 92 -15.30 -2.43 -2.39
N GLU A 93 -16.38 -2.45 -3.17
CA GLU A 93 -16.41 -3.12 -4.47
C GLU A 93 -15.37 -2.51 -5.41
N GLN A 94 -15.32 -1.19 -5.53
CA GLN A 94 -14.34 -0.50 -6.37
C GLN A 94 -12.90 -0.87 -6.00
N ALA A 95 -12.58 -0.92 -4.70
CA ALA A 95 -11.26 -1.30 -4.23
C ALA A 95 -10.91 -2.77 -4.56
N LEU A 96 -11.86 -3.69 -4.38
CA LEU A 96 -11.68 -5.10 -4.71
C LEU A 96 -11.54 -5.32 -6.22
N ARG A 97 -12.27 -4.57 -7.05
CA ARG A 97 -12.11 -4.59 -8.51
C ARG A 97 -10.75 -4.06 -8.95
N ALA A 98 -10.30 -2.93 -8.38
CA ALA A 98 -8.98 -2.39 -8.66
C ALA A 98 -7.86 -3.38 -8.27
N LEU A 99 -8.07 -4.14 -7.19
CA LEU A 99 -7.17 -5.21 -6.80
C LEU A 99 -7.15 -6.35 -7.83
N ALA A 100 -8.31 -6.83 -8.22
CA ALA A 100 -8.42 -7.91 -9.19
C ALA A 100 -7.85 -7.52 -10.57
N GLU A 101 -8.13 -6.31 -11.06
CA GLU A 101 -7.55 -5.81 -12.32
C GLU A 101 -6.01 -5.85 -12.30
N ARG A 102 -5.41 -5.56 -11.15
CA ARG A 102 -3.95 -5.53 -10.99
C ARG A 102 -3.34 -6.94 -10.92
N PHE A 103 -3.99 -7.87 -10.24
CA PHE A 103 -3.40 -9.17 -9.90
C PHE A 103 -3.94 -10.36 -10.71
N ALA A 104 -5.12 -10.22 -11.28
CA ALA A 104 -5.83 -11.21 -12.09
C ALA A 104 -6.52 -10.52 -13.28
N PRO A 105 -5.78 -9.78 -14.12
CA PRO A 105 -6.36 -9.05 -15.24
C PRO A 105 -7.11 -10.01 -16.17
N GLY A 106 -8.33 -9.61 -16.57
CA GLY A 106 -9.19 -10.40 -17.45
C GLY A 106 -10.10 -11.43 -16.75
N GLU A 107 -9.93 -11.67 -15.45
CA GLU A 107 -10.75 -12.62 -14.67
C GLU A 107 -12.10 -12.03 -14.21
N THR A 108 -12.78 -11.27 -15.07
CA THR A 108 -13.98 -10.50 -14.73
C THR A 108 -15.13 -11.36 -14.20
N ALA A 109 -15.39 -12.52 -14.81
CA ALA A 109 -16.49 -13.38 -14.40
C ALA A 109 -16.25 -14.04 -13.03
N ALA A 110 -14.99 -14.44 -12.75
CA ALA A 110 -14.61 -14.99 -11.46
C ALA A 110 -14.67 -13.92 -10.36
N LEU A 111 -14.23 -12.70 -10.69
CA LEU A 111 -14.32 -11.53 -9.82
C LEU A 111 -15.77 -11.20 -9.46
N ASP A 112 -16.67 -11.07 -10.44
CA ASP A 112 -18.07 -10.73 -10.18
C ASP A 112 -18.73 -11.75 -9.25
N LYS A 113 -18.44 -13.04 -9.45
CA LYS A 113 -18.90 -14.11 -8.57
C LYS A 113 -18.36 -13.95 -7.14
N SER A 114 -17.06 -13.70 -6.99
CA SER A 114 -16.42 -13.47 -5.67
C SER A 114 -16.98 -12.22 -5.00
N LEU A 115 -17.19 -11.12 -5.73
CA LEU A 115 -17.75 -9.88 -5.19
C LEU A 115 -19.15 -10.08 -4.60
N VAL A 116 -19.99 -10.93 -5.21
CA VAL A 116 -21.31 -11.25 -4.68
C VAL A 116 -21.23 -12.09 -3.39
N HIS A 117 -20.41 -13.14 -3.38
CA HIS A 117 -20.40 -14.11 -2.27
C HIS A 117 -19.45 -13.75 -1.11
N GLU A 118 -18.38 -13.03 -1.41
CA GLU A 118 -17.20 -12.86 -0.57
C GLU A 118 -16.93 -11.39 -0.29
N GLY A 119 -17.24 -10.52 -1.27
CA GLY A 119 -17.11 -9.07 -1.16
C GLY A 119 -17.74 -8.46 0.09
N PRO A 120 -18.99 -8.79 0.49
CA PRO A 120 -19.61 -8.24 1.70
C PRO A 120 -18.91 -8.62 3.00
N ARG A 121 -18.15 -9.73 3.00
CA ARG A 121 -17.44 -10.25 4.17
C ARG A 121 -15.95 -9.92 4.17
N THR A 122 -15.46 -9.28 3.11
CA THR A 122 -14.06 -8.89 2.98
C THR A 122 -13.86 -7.50 3.55
N ALA A 123 -13.05 -7.38 4.62
CA ALA A 123 -12.68 -6.08 5.14
C ALA A 123 -11.64 -5.42 4.22
N VAL A 124 -11.92 -4.18 3.82
CA VAL A 124 -11.02 -3.35 3.03
C VAL A 124 -10.55 -2.18 3.87
N LEU A 125 -9.23 -2.03 3.97
CA LEU A 125 -8.61 -0.86 4.59
C LEU A 125 -8.11 0.10 3.52
N ARG A 126 -8.44 1.37 3.71
CA ARG A 126 -7.96 2.47 2.86
C ARG A 126 -6.96 3.31 3.64
N LEU A 127 -5.83 3.64 3.01
CA LEU A 127 -4.90 4.65 3.49
C LEU A 127 -5.19 5.97 2.77
N ASP A 128 -5.72 6.95 3.50
CA ASP A 128 -5.80 8.33 3.04
C ASP A 128 -4.41 8.96 3.13
N VAL A 129 -3.76 9.10 1.97
CA VAL A 129 -2.39 9.59 1.86
C VAL A 129 -2.36 11.09 2.16
N GLU A 130 -1.63 11.47 3.20
CA GLU A 130 -1.36 12.87 3.54
C GLU A 130 -0.03 13.35 2.95
N ARG A 131 0.94 12.43 2.76
CA ARG A 131 2.27 12.74 2.23
C ARG A 131 2.93 11.49 1.63
N ILE A 132 3.72 11.67 0.59
CA ILE A 132 4.60 10.65 0.03
C ILE A 132 6.04 11.16 -0.01
N THR A 133 7.02 10.26 0.15
CA THR A 133 8.43 10.54 -0.14
C THR A 133 9.03 9.39 -0.90
N GLY A 134 9.95 9.67 -1.81
CA GLY A 134 10.69 8.65 -2.53
C GLY A 134 12.18 8.67 -2.21
N LYS A 135 12.82 7.52 -2.37
CA LYS A 135 14.26 7.35 -2.21
C LYS A 135 14.79 6.30 -3.19
N ARG A 136 15.98 6.54 -3.74
CA ARG A 136 16.69 5.60 -4.62
C ARG A 136 18.08 5.31 -4.09
N ASN A 137 18.50 4.06 -4.16
CA ASN A 137 19.88 3.65 -3.95
C ASN A 137 20.41 3.05 -5.26
N PRO A 138 21.42 3.64 -5.92
CA PRO A 138 22.02 3.08 -7.13
C PRO A 138 22.74 1.74 -6.88
N GLY A 139 23.28 1.54 -5.67
CA GLY A 139 23.93 0.28 -5.28
C GLY A 139 25.38 0.15 -5.78
N ASP A 140 25.98 1.27 -6.18
CA ASP A 140 27.40 1.47 -6.39
C ASP A 140 28.18 1.56 -5.06
#